data_AF-A0A929GMJ6-F1
#
_entry.id   AF-A0A929GMJ6-F1
#
_cell.length_a   1.000
_cell.length_b   1.000
_cell.length_c   1.000
_cell.angle_alpha   90.00
_cell.angle_beta   90.00
_cell.angle_gamma   90.00
#
_symmetry.space_group_name_H-M   'P 1'
#
loop_
_entity.id
_entity.type
_entity.pdbx_description
1 polymer ?
#
loop_
_entity_poly.entity_id
_entity_poly.type
_entity_poly.pdbx_seq_one_letter_code
_entity_poly.pdbx_strand_id
1 'polypeptide(L)'
;MKYVKIPYYVVLLLCCFSFNNSVGQTRNYSVDSLQIKVYTEIEYVNSQSKEITVKKVFCDYCSDNQIHFLKEKAKELAFYDRYNPKKRLVNGIRKFAIIIRVSKKDFSAMKTDIDKKNN
;
A
#
# COMPACT_ATOMS: atom_id res chain seq x y z
N MET A 1 -16.13 6.75 57.98
CA MET A 1 -15.85 7.36 56.67
C MET A 1 -16.89 8.46 56.42
N LYS A 2 -16.48 9.72 56.31
CA LYS A 2 -17.38 10.86 56.08
C LYS A 2 -17.55 11.05 54.56
N TYR A 3 -18.77 10.89 54.06
CA TYR A 3 -19.08 11.14 52.64
C TYR A 3 -19.20 12.65 52.40
N VAL A 4 -18.40 13.16 51.47
CA VAL A 4 -18.46 14.56 51.03
C VAL A 4 -19.58 14.67 50.00
N LYS A 5 -20.56 15.55 50.25
CA LYS A 5 -21.65 15.84 49.30
C LYS A 5 -21.08 16.69 48.17
N ILE A 6 -20.72 16.05 47.06
CA ILE A 6 -20.26 16.75 45.86
C ILE A 6 -21.49 17.38 45.19
N PRO A 7 -21.51 18.71 45.04
CA PRO A 7 -22.64 19.39 44.46
C PRO A 7 -22.73 19.14 42.95
N TYR A 8 -23.95 19.01 42.44
CA TYR A 8 -24.22 18.60 41.06
C TYR A 8 -23.58 19.52 39.99
N TYR A 9 -23.39 20.80 40.31
CA TYR A 9 -22.74 21.76 39.42
C TYR A 9 -21.25 21.46 39.20
N VAL A 10 -20.57 20.81 40.14
CA VAL A 10 -19.16 20.37 39.97
C VAL A 10 -19.07 19.21 38.99
N VAL A 11 -20.05 18.29 39.02
CA VAL A 11 -20.15 17.18 38.05
C VAL A 11 -20.49 17.73 36.65
N LEU A 12 -21.38 18.72 36.59
CA LEU A 12 -21.80 19.34 35.33
C LEU A 12 -20.64 20.10 34.65
N LEU A 13 -19.81 20.79 35.44
CA LEU A 13 -18.66 21.55 34.94
C LEU A 13 -17.52 20.63 34.46
N LEU A 14 -17.36 19.44 35.05
CA LEU A 14 -16.38 18.44 34.61
C LEU A 14 -16.74 17.81 33.25
N CYS A 15 -18.03 17.65 32.95
CA CYS A 15 -18.49 17.13 31.64
C CYS A 15 -18.29 18.11 30.48
N CYS A 16 -18.21 19.43 30.75
CA CYS A 16 -18.01 20.44 29.70
C CYS A 16 -16.57 20.50 29.17
N PHE A 17 -15.57 20.03 29.94
CA PHE A 17 -14.16 20.08 29.54
C PHE A 17 -13.72 18.92 28.60
N SER A 18 -14.59 17.95 28.33
CA SER A 18 -14.25 16.76 27.52
C SER A 18 -14.43 16.95 26.00
N PHE A 19 -14.95 18.09 25.54
CA PHE A 19 -15.14 18.38 24.11
C PHE A 19 -13.98 19.18 23.50
N ASN A 20 -12.74 18.74 23.73
CA ASN A 20 -11.64 19.19 22.88
C ASN A 20 -11.70 18.36 21.59
N ASN A 21 -12.28 18.96 20.56
CA ASN A 21 -12.35 18.44 19.20
C ASN A 21 -10.95 18.03 18.73
N SER A 22 -10.64 16.74 18.75
CA SER A 22 -9.54 16.22 17.94
C SER A 22 -9.99 16.31 16.48
N VAL A 23 -9.73 17.45 15.85
CA VAL A 23 -9.78 17.56 14.39
C VAL A 23 -8.59 16.76 13.87
N GLY A 24 -8.74 15.43 13.88
CA GLY A 24 -7.80 14.54 13.21
C GLY A 24 -7.75 14.99 11.76
N GLN A 25 -6.57 15.43 11.30
CA GLN A 25 -6.39 15.79 9.89
C GLN A 25 -6.83 14.59 9.05
N THR A 26 -8.01 14.68 8.43
CA THR A 26 -8.44 13.77 7.38
C THR A 26 -7.64 14.14 6.12
N ARG A 27 -6.31 13.92 6.17
CA ARG A 27 -5.50 13.90 4.95
C ARG A 27 -6.07 12.76 4.11
N ASN A 28 -6.79 13.12 3.06
CA ASN A 28 -7.39 12.15 2.16
C ASN A 28 -6.27 11.39 1.44
N TYR A 29 -5.80 10.31 2.04
CA TYR A 29 -4.69 9.48 1.55
C TYR A 29 -4.95 8.92 0.13
N SER A 30 -6.22 8.84 -0.25
CA SER A 30 -6.69 8.53 -1.60
C SER A 30 -6.35 9.63 -2.63
N VAL A 31 -6.30 10.90 -2.22
CA VAL A 31 -5.95 12.02 -3.11
C VAL A 31 -4.47 12.02 -3.45
N ASP A 32 -3.62 11.60 -2.51
CA ASP A 32 -2.16 11.69 -2.65
C ASP A 32 -1.49 10.43 -3.22
N SER A 33 -2.25 9.35 -3.45
CA SER A 33 -1.71 8.08 -3.95
C SER A 33 -2.22 7.68 -5.34
N LEU A 34 -1.36 7.03 -6.13
CA LEU A 34 -1.71 6.32 -7.35
C LEU A 34 -1.86 4.83 -7.05
N GLN A 35 -2.79 4.18 -7.74
CA GLN A 35 -2.92 2.72 -7.72
C GLN A 35 -2.61 2.20 -9.12
N ILE A 36 -1.53 1.43 -9.23
CA ILE A 36 -1.05 0.91 -10.51
C ILE A 36 -1.20 -0.60 -10.51
N LYS A 37 -1.89 -1.12 -11.52
CA LYS A 37 -2.12 -2.55 -11.70
C LYS A 37 -0.94 -3.16 -12.43
N VAL A 38 -0.48 -4.32 -11.96
CA VAL A 38 0.61 -5.08 -12.59
C VAL A 38 0.19 -6.55 -12.73
N TYR A 39 0.11 -7.06 -13.96
CA TYR A 39 -0.10 -8.48 -14.22
C TYR A 39 1.19 -9.25 -14.00
N THR A 40 1.10 -10.24 -13.12
CA THR A 40 2.19 -11.13 -12.73
C THR A 40 1.72 -12.56 -12.85
N GLU A 41 2.64 -13.46 -13.12
CA GLU A 41 2.40 -14.89 -13.02
C GLU A 41 3.46 -15.57 -12.16
N ILE A 42 3.06 -16.68 -11.54
CA ILE A 42 3.96 -17.58 -10.80
C ILE A 42 3.80 -18.98 -11.39
N GLU A 43 4.91 -19.58 -11.80
CA GLU A 43 4.99 -20.99 -12.17
C GLU A 43 5.16 -21.83 -10.90
N TYR A 44 4.35 -22.89 -10.76
CA TYR A 44 4.44 -23.86 -9.67
C TYR A 44 4.81 -25.25 -10.20
N VAL A 45 5.72 -25.91 -9.48
CA VAL A 45 6.07 -27.32 -9.66
C VAL A 45 6.08 -27.98 -8.28
N ASN A 46 5.30 -29.04 -8.09
CA ASN A 46 5.15 -29.74 -6.81
C ASN A 46 4.82 -28.80 -5.63
N SER A 47 3.90 -27.85 -5.85
CA SER A 47 3.51 -26.80 -4.90
C SER A 47 4.61 -25.82 -4.50
N GLN A 48 5.75 -25.81 -5.19
CA GLN A 48 6.84 -24.86 -5.00
C GLN A 48 6.85 -23.85 -6.14
N SER A 49 7.05 -22.58 -5.81
CA SER A 49 7.23 -21.51 -6.80
C SER A 49 8.57 -21.70 -7.52
N LYS A 50 8.53 -21.83 -8.84
CA LYS A 50 9.73 -21.95 -9.67
C LYS A 50 10.17 -20.60 -10.23
N GLU A 51 9.24 -19.86 -10.83
CA GLU A 51 9.53 -18.55 -11.43
C GLU A 51 8.39 -17.56 -11.18
N ILE A 52 8.75 -16.29 -11.01
CA ILE A 52 7.82 -15.17 -10.91
C ILE A 52 8.11 -14.17 -12.03
N THR A 53 7.14 -13.97 -12.92
CA THR A 53 7.31 -13.15 -14.12
C THR A 53 6.26 -12.05 -14.19
N VAL A 54 6.70 -10.81 -14.39
CA VAL A 54 5.79 -9.68 -14.65
C VAL A 54 5.49 -9.61 -16.14
N LYS A 55 4.22 -9.73 -16.53
CA LYS A 55 3.78 -9.69 -17.93
C LYS A 55 3.45 -8.30 -18.43
N LYS A 56 2.78 -7.51 -17.60
CA LYS A 56 2.33 -6.17 -18.01
C LYS A 56 2.19 -5.25 -16.81
N VAL A 57 2.73 -4.04 -16.93
CA VAL A 57 2.45 -2.92 -16.04
C VAL A 57 1.40 -2.04 -16.74
N PHE A 58 0.29 -1.74 -16.08
CA PHE A 58 -0.76 -0.87 -16.63
C PHE A 58 -0.47 0.58 -16.24
N CYS A 59 0.51 1.16 -16.91
CA CYS A 59 0.87 2.56 -16.76
C CYS A 59 1.45 3.09 -18.06
N ASP A 60 0.59 3.63 -18.92
CA ASP A 60 1.00 4.09 -20.25
C ASP A 60 1.74 5.44 -20.20
N TYR A 61 1.70 6.12 -19.05
CA TYR A 61 2.36 7.41 -18.81
C TYR A 61 3.67 7.28 -17.99
N CYS A 62 4.07 6.06 -17.62
CA CYS A 62 5.25 5.83 -16.80
C CYS A 62 6.53 5.91 -17.63
N SER A 63 7.61 6.44 -17.04
CA SER A 63 8.97 6.31 -17.59
C SER A 63 9.52 4.90 -17.37
N ASP A 64 10.59 4.54 -18.06
CA ASP A 64 11.24 3.21 -17.92
C ASP A 64 11.66 2.91 -16.48
N ASN A 65 12.14 3.91 -15.73
CA ASN A 65 12.48 3.77 -14.31
C ASN A 65 11.27 3.43 -13.46
N GLN A 66 10.17 4.15 -13.69
CA GLN A 66 8.91 3.92 -12.97
C GLN A 66 8.38 2.52 -13.29
N ILE A 67 8.45 2.10 -14.56
CA ILE A 67 8.09 0.74 -14.97
C ILE A 67 8.99 -0.30 -14.29
N HIS A 68 10.31 -0.06 -14.24
CA HIS A 68 11.26 -0.96 -13.58
C HIS A 68 10.96 -1.10 -12.09
N PHE A 69 10.79 0.03 -11.38
CA PHE A 69 10.39 0.06 -9.99
C PHE A 69 9.11 -0.75 -9.74
N LEU A 70 8.08 -0.56 -10.57
CA LEU A 70 6.82 -1.29 -10.46
C LEU A 70 6.98 -2.79 -10.72
N LYS A 71 7.83 -3.19 -11.67
CA LYS A 71 8.13 -4.61 -11.94
C LYS A 71 8.81 -5.26 -10.74
N GLU A 72 9.82 -4.63 -10.17
CA GLU A 72 10.53 -5.16 -9.01
C GLU A 72 9.62 -5.24 -7.78
N LYS A 73 8.82 -4.20 -7.52
CA LYS A 73 7.81 -4.24 -6.45
C LYS A 73 6.73 -5.30 -6.67
N ALA A 74 6.30 -5.53 -7.91
CA ALA A 74 5.36 -6.60 -8.20
C ALA A 74 5.97 -7.98 -7.94
N LYS A 75 7.23 -8.22 -8.33
CA LYS A 75 7.94 -9.48 -8.05
C LYS A 75 8.09 -9.72 -6.55
N GLU A 76 8.47 -8.69 -5.80
CA GLU A 76 8.60 -8.74 -4.33
C GLU A 76 7.26 -9.14 -3.68
N LEU A 77 6.16 -8.48 -4.07
CA LEU A 77 4.83 -8.79 -3.54
C LEU A 77 4.35 -10.20 -3.93
N ALA A 78 4.59 -10.61 -5.18
CA ALA A 78 4.31 -11.97 -5.65
C ALA A 78 5.13 -13.02 -4.88
N PHE A 79 6.39 -12.71 -4.58
CA PHE A 79 7.25 -13.57 -3.79
C PHE A 79 6.66 -13.79 -2.40
N TYR A 80 6.19 -12.74 -1.72
CA TYR A 80 5.54 -12.91 -0.42
C TYR A 80 4.20 -13.66 -0.49
N ASP A 81 3.43 -13.49 -1.57
CA ASP A 81 2.12 -14.14 -1.73
C ASP A 81 2.23 -15.61 -2.22
N ARG A 82 3.41 -16.10 -2.62
CA ARG A 82 3.59 -17.42 -3.27
C ARG A 82 3.18 -18.63 -2.42
N TYR A 83 3.21 -18.51 -1.10
CA TYR A 83 2.79 -19.59 -0.19
C TYR A 83 1.35 -19.44 0.29
N ASN A 84 0.59 -18.49 -0.26
CA ASN A 84 -0.81 -18.31 0.09
C ASN A 84 -1.62 -19.55 -0.31
N PRO A 85 -2.19 -20.31 0.66
CA PRO A 85 -2.84 -21.58 0.38
C PRO A 85 -4.07 -21.44 -0.54
N LYS A 86 -4.70 -20.26 -0.56
CA LYS A 86 -5.86 -19.98 -1.43
C LYS A 86 -5.48 -19.75 -2.89
N LYS A 87 -4.20 -19.52 -3.19
CA LYS A 87 -3.71 -19.12 -4.52
C LYS A 87 -2.64 -20.06 -5.07
N ARG A 88 -2.06 -20.91 -4.22
CA ARG A 88 -1.02 -21.87 -4.57
C ARG A 88 -1.60 -22.99 -5.44
N LEU A 89 -0.85 -23.37 -6.48
CA LEU A 89 -1.18 -24.51 -7.34
C LEU A 89 -0.21 -25.66 -7.05
N VAL A 90 -0.65 -26.89 -7.28
CA VAL A 90 0.25 -28.06 -7.21
C VAL A 90 1.22 -28.02 -8.40
N ASN A 91 0.71 -27.81 -9.61
CA ASN A 91 1.50 -27.63 -10.82
C ASN A 91 0.84 -26.59 -11.73
N GLY A 92 1.63 -25.87 -12.52
CA GLY A 92 1.16 -24.95 -13.58
C GLY A 92 1.36 -23.47 -13.28
N ILE A 93 0.78 -22.61 -14.13
CA ILE A 93 1.00 -21.16 -14.09
C ILE A 93 -0.21 -20.46 -13.48
N ARG A 94 0.02 -19.74 -12.37
CA ARG A 94 -0.99 -18.88 -11.76
C ARG A 94 -0.81 -17.44 -12.23
N LYS A 95 -1.82 -16.89 -12.89
CA LYS A 95 -1.87 -15.47 -13.32
C LYS A 95 -2.71 -14.65 -12.36
N PHE A 96 -2.23 -13.46 -12.00
CA PHE A 96 -2.96 -12.53 -11.13
C PHE A 96 -2.49 -11.08 -11.31
N ALA A 97 -3.33 -10.15 -10.87
CA ALA A 97 -3.01 -8.73 -10.85
C ALA A 97 -2.63 -8.30 -9.44
N ILE A 98 -1.54 -7.57 -9.32
CA ILE A 98 -1.10 -6.90 -8.09
C ILE A 98 -1.42 -5.41 -8.24
N ILE A 99 -2.02 -4.83 -7.21
CA ILE A 99 -2.27 -3.39 -7.15
C ILE A 99 -1.19 -2.78 -6.26
N ILE A 100 -0.29 -2.01 -6.87
CA ILE A 100 0.75 -1.28 -6.15
C ILE A 100 0.25 0.12 -5.89
N ARG A 101 0.21 0.53 -4.63
CA ARG A 101 -0.12 1.90 -4.22
C ARG A 101 1.16 2.68 -3.95
N VAL A 102 1.30 3.84 -4.58
CA VAL A 102 2.48 4.72 -4.45
C VAL A 102 2.06 6.16 -4.24
N SER A 103 2.90 6.96 -3.57
CA SER A 103 2.73 8.41 -3.45
C SER A 103 2.89 9.08 -4.81
N LYS A 104 1.96 9.97 -5.19
CA LYS A 104 2.03 10.73 -6.46
C LYS A 104 3.34 11.51 -6.57
N LYS A 105 3.72 12.19 -5.49
CA LYS A 105 4.91 13.05 -5.42
C LYS A 105 6.20 12.25 -5.55
N ASP A 106 6.31 11.15 -4.81
CA ASP A 106 7.54 10.36 -4.82
C ASP A 106 7.66 9.59 -6.12
N PHE A 107 6.53 9.11 -6.65
CA PHE A 107 6.51 8.43 -7.93
C PHE A 107 6.86 9.38 -9.09
N SER A 108 6.37 10.62 -9.09
CA SER A 108 6.75 11.60 -10.12
C SER A 108 8.22 12.02 -10.05
N ALA A 109 8.80 12.09 -8.85
CA ALA A 109 10.22 12.42 -8.67
C ALA A 109 11.18 11.42 -9.32
N MET A 110 10.80 10.13 -9.42
CA MET A 110 11.61 9.10 -10.09
C MET A 110 11.80 9.34 -11.60
N LYS A 111 11.03 10.25 -12.20
CA LYS A 111 11.16 10.62 -13.61
C LYS A 111 12.42 11.42 -13.89
N THR A 112 12.89 12.21 -12.92
CA THR A 112 13.96 13.21 -13.05
C THR A 112 15.36 12.73 -12.65
N ASP A 113 15.49 11.55 -12.03
CA ASP A 113 16.76 11.13 -11.41
C ASP A 113 17.85 10.67 -12.40
N ILE A 114 17.54 10.52 -13.70
CA ILE A 114 18.54 10.16 -14.73
C ILE A 114 19.05 11.39 -15.49
N ASP A 115 18.26 12.45 -15.64
CA ASP A 115 18.70 13.68 -16.33
C ASP A 115 19.89 14.36 -15.62
N LYS A 116 20.12 14.04 -14.34
CA LYS A 116 21.25 14.52 -13.54
C LYS A 116 22.40 13.52 -13.38
N LYS A 117 22.21 12.25 -13.79
CA LYS A 117 23.23 11.20 -13.62
C LYS A 117 24.01 10.92 -14.91
N ASN A 118 23.52 11.44 -16.04
CA ASN A 118 24.13 11.37 -17.37
C ASN A 118 24.62 12.73 -17.88
N ASN A 119 24.72 13.74 -17.00
CA ASN A 119 25.21 15.09 -17.32
C ASN A 119 26.28 15.50 -16.31
#